data_AF-A0A653DC69-F1
#
_entry.id   AF-A0A653DC69-F1
#
_cell.length_a   1.000
_cell.length_b   1.000
_cell.length_c   1.000
_cell.angle_alpha   90.00
_cell.angle_beta   90.00
_cell.angle_gamma   90.00
#
_symmetry.space_group_name_H-M   'P 1'
#
loop_
_entity.id
_entity.type
_entity.pdbx_description
1 polymer ?
#
loop_
_entity_poly.entity_id
_entity_poly.type
_entity_poly.pdbx_seq_one_letter_code
_entity_poly.pdbx_strand_id
1 'polypeptide(L)' 'MAELMFEKYNVPAVYLAKNASLAAFANGRPTCLVVDSGATHTSAVPVHDG' A
#
# COMPACT_ATOMS: atom_id res chain seq x y z
N MET A 1 12.50 -7.34 -3.85
CA MET A 1 11.23 -7.95 -4.32
C MET A 1 11.08 -7.86 -5.84
N ALA A 2 11.31 -6.68 -6.44
CA ALA A 2 11.22 -6.51 -7.89
C ALA A 2 12.13 -7.48 -8.67
N GLU A 3 13.42 -7.59 -8.31
CA GLU A 3 14.36 -8.54 -8.93
C GLU A 3 13.84 -9.98 -8.89
N LEU A 4 13.40 -10.46 -7.73
CA LEU A 4 12.80 -11.79 -7.60
C LEU A 4 11.55 -11.97 -8.49
N MET A 5 10.68 -10.95 -8.56
CA MET A 5 9.47 -10.98 -9.38
C MET A 5 9.79 -11.04 -10.88
N PHE A 6 10.74 -10.23 -11.35
CA PHE A 6 11.10 -10.17 -12.77
C PHE A 6 12.04 -11.30 -13.19
N GLU A 7 13.12 -11.57 -12.45
CA GLU A 7 14.15 -12.53 -12.87
C GLU A 7 13.78 -13.98 -12.56
N LYS A 8 13.14 -14.24 -11.40
CA LYS A 8 12.78 -15.61 -11.01
C LYS A 8 11.37 -16.00 -11.46
N TYR A 9 10.41 -15.08 -11.37
CA TYR A 9 9.01 -15.36 -11.69
C TYR A 9 8.55 -14.83 -13.05
N ASN A 10 9.41 -14.09 -13.76
CA ASN A 10 9.17 -13.61 -15.12
C ASN A 10 7.83 -12.89 -15.31
N VAL A 11 7.40 -12.13 -14.28
CA VAL A 11 6.14 -11.38 -14.35
C VAL A 11 6.31 -10.15 -15.27
N PRO A 12 5.30 -9.82 -16.10
CA PRO A 12 5.44 -8.76 -17.10
C PRO A 12 5.45 -7.34 -16.50
N ALA A 13 4.83 -7.15 -15.34
CA ALA A 13 4.81 -5.86 -14.62
C ALA A 13 4.51 -6.07 -13.14
N VAL A 14 4.99 -5.14 -12.31
CA VAL A 14 4.72 -5.10 -10.86
C VAL A 14 4.36 -3.67 -10.47
N TYR A 15 3.31 -3.53 -9.66
CA TYR A 15 2.95 -2.25 -9.04
C TYR A 15 3.05 -2.37 -7.51
N LEU A 16 3.89 -1.54 -6.89
CA LEU A 16 3.99 -1.41 -5.44
C LEU A 16 3.31 -0.12 -5.00
N ALA A 17 2.38 -0.23 -4.07
CA ALA A 17 1.72 0.91 -3.46
C ALA A 17 1.68 0.77 -1.94
N LYS A 18 1.53 1.89 -1.25
CA LYS A 18 1.38 1.94 0.21
C LYS A 18 -0.03 1.44 0.58
N ASN A 19 -0.09 0.53 1.55
CA ASN A 19 -1.36 -0.03 2.04
C ASN A 19 -2.35 1.07 2.47
N ALA A 20 -1.86 2.10 3.15
CA ALA A 20 -2.70 3.23 3.58
C ALA A 20 -3.32 3.99 2.40
N SER A 21 -2.55 4.31 1.35
CA SER A 21 -3.08 4.96 0.15
C SER A 21 -4.10 4.07 -0.58
N LEU A 22 -3.87 2.76 -0.66
CA LEU A 22 -4.84 1.83 -1.24
C LEU A 22 -6.13 1.76 -0.41
N ALA A 23 -6.03 1.73 0.92
CA ALA A 23 -7.19 1.75 1.81
C ALA A 23 -7.97 3.07 1.70
N ALA A 24 -7.27 4.20 1.62
CA ALA A 24 -7.85 5.52 1.40
C ALA A 24 -8.58 5.62 0.05
N PHE A 25 -7.93 5.11 -1.02
CA PHE A 25 -8.50 5.03 -2.37
C PHE A 25 -9.74 4.15 -2.42
N ALA A 26 -9.71 2.95 -1.83
CA ALA A 26 -10.85 2.04 -1.78
C ALA A 26 -12.07 2.65 -1.05
N ASN A 27 -11.83 3.57 -0.11
CA ASN A 27 -12.87 4.30 0.61
C ASN A 27 -13.26 5.63 -0.07
N GLY A 28 -12.68 5.97 -1.22
CA GLY A 28 -12.94 7.23 -1.93
C GLY A 28 -12.54 8.48 -1.12
N ARG A 29 -11.58 8.35 -0.20
CA ARG A 29 -11.11 9.46 0.65
C ARG A 29 -9.69 9.84 0.25
N PRO A 30 -9.49 10.91 -0.55
CA PRO A 30 -8.17 11.32 -1.00
C PRO A 30 -7.31 11.90 0.13
N THR A 31 -7.93 12.49 1.16
CA THR A 31 -7.25 12.97 2.37
C THR A 31 -7.90 12.34 3.60
N CYS A 32 -7.14 11.55 4.36
CA CYS A 32 -7.58 10.89 5.59
C CYS A 32 -6.40 10.42 6.45
N LEU A 33 -6.67 10.01 7.69
CA LEU A 33 -5.71 9.28 8.53
C LEU A 33 -6.11 7.80 8.55
N VAL A 34 -5.26 6.93 8.02
CA VAL A 34 -5.48 5.48 8.07
C VAL A 34 -4.84 4.94 9.34
N VAL A 35 -5.64 4.32 10.19
CA VAL A 35 -5.16 3.62 11.39
C VAL A 35 -5.33 2.13 11.16
N ASP A 36 -4.20 1.43 11.02
CA ASP A 36 -4.15 -0.02 10.81
C ASP A 36 -3.60 -0.70 12.06
N SER A 37 -4.36 -1.60 12.65
CA SER A 37 -3.95 -2.36 13.82
C SER A 37 -3.64 -3.80 13.43
N GLY A 38 -2.37 -4.03 13.07
CA GLY A 38 -1.87 -5.35 12.68
C GLY A 38 -1.45 -6.21 13.87
N ALA A 39 -1.11 -7.46 13.58
CA ALA A 39 -0.71 -8.45 14.59
C ALA A 39 0.54 -8.05 15.39
N THR A 40 1.48 -7.34 14.76
CA THR A 40 2.77 -6.97 15.39
C THR A 40 2.85 -5.52 15.84
N HIS A 41 2.07 -4.63 15.22
CA HIS A 41 2.11 -3.21 15.49
C HIS A 41 0.82 -2.53 15.00
N THR A 42 0.48 -1.41 15.63
CA THR A 42 -0.53 -0.47 15.15
C THR A 42 0.19 0.68 14.45
N SER A 43 -0.26 1.03 13.25
CA SER A 43 0.26 2.15 12.46
C SER A 43 -0.83 3.20 12.24
N ALA A 44 -0.43 4.47 12.24
CA ALA A 44 -1.28 5.60 11.90
C ALA A 44 -0.60 6.38 10.78
N VAL A 45 -1.14 6.31 9.56
CA VAL A 45 -0.53 6.85 8.35
C VAL A 45 -1.42 7.94 7.77
N PRO A 46 -0.97 9.21 7.74
CA PRO A 46 -1.71 10.27 7.06
C PRO A 46 -1.60 10.09 5.55
N VAL A 47 -2.73 10.19 4.86
CA VAL A 47 -2.85 10.26 3.41
C VAL A 47 -3.39 11.65 3.08
N HIS A 48 -2.72 12.36 2.19
CA HIS A 48 -3.13 13.67 1.71
C HIS A 48 -3.05 13.67 0.19
N ASP A 49 -4.19 13.94 -0.43
CA ASP A 49 -4.37 13.97 -1.89
C ASP A 49 -3.92 12.68 -2.63
N GLY A 50 -4.06 11.51 -1.98
CA GLY A 50 -3.85 10.17 -2.55
C GLY A 50 -2.45 9.58 -2.41
#